data_AF-A0A227J2A5-F1
#
_entry.id   AF-A0A227J2A5-F1
#
_cell.length_a   1.000
_cell.length_b   1.000
_cell.length_c   1.000
_cell.angle_alpha   90.00
_cell.angle_beta   90.00
_cell.angle_gamma   90.00
#
_symmetry.space_group_name_H-M   'P 1'
#
loop_
_entity.id
_entity.type
_entity.pdbx_description
1 polymer ?
#
loop_
_entity_poly.entity_id
_entity_poly.type
_entity_poly.pdbx_seq_one_letter_code
_entity_poly.pdbx_strand_id
1 'polypeptide(L)'
;IIENQRYNKTFLAQPGANAMKRAGTAHWCNATHLVISDEQHPRNGTFLRASDLNLPFEGEALSDSDPYVIVEEQSGQFGVHTQTEEATLFVDKTVSLASG
;
A
#
# COMPACT_ATOMS: atom_id res chain seq x y z
N ILE A 1 4.33 0.35 -22.42
CA ILE A 1 5.02 1.27 -21.48
C ILE A 1 5.32 0.59 -20.13
N ILE A 2 4.46 -0.28 -19.60
CA ILE A 2 4.75 -1.12 -18.42
C ILE A 2 5.79 -2.22 -18.74
N GLU A 3 5.79 -2.78 -19.96
CA GLU A 3 6.72 -3.85 -20.37
C GLU A 3 8.18 -3.45 -20.59
N ASN A 4 8.51 -2.15 -20.69
CA ASN A 4 9.87 -1.69 -21.01
C ASN A 4 10.59 -1.00 -19.84
N GLN A 5 10.03 -1.06 -18.61
CA GLN A 5 10.61 -0.42 -17.42
C GLN A 5 10.96 1.08 -17.58
N ARG A 6 10.39 1.76 -18.57
CA ARG A 6 10.60 3.20 -18.81
C ARG A 6 9.76 4.09 -17.87
N TYR A 7 9.07 3.49 -16.91
CA TYR A 7 8.38 4.21 -15.87
C TYR A 7 9.38 4.60 -14.77
N ASN A 8 9.17 5.74 -14.14
CA ASN A 8 9.99 6.19 -13.02
C ASN A 8 9.70 5.28 -11.81
N LYS A 9 10.43 4.17 -11.68
CA LYS A 9 10.25 3.17 -10.62
C LYS A 9 10.34 3.83 -9.25
N THR A 10 11.32 4.71 -9.04
CA THR A 10 11.51 5.45 -7.79
C THR A 10 10.28 6.27 -7.46
N PHE A 11 9.69 6.97 -8.44
CA PHE A 11 8.46 7.73 -8.21
C PHE A 11 7.26 6.84 -7.83
N LEU A 12 7.06 5.74 -8.55
CA LEU A 12 5.92 4.85 -8.32
C LEU A 12 6.04 4.09 -6.99
N ALA A 13 7.26 3.80 -6.54
CA ALA A 13 7.53 3.09 -5.31
C ALA A 13 7.29 3.92 -4.04
N GLN A 14 6.97 5.22 -4.14
CA GLN A 14 6.70 6.06 -2.97
C GLN A 14 5.23 5.99 -2.55
N PRO A 15 4.89 5.29 -1.45
CA PRO A 15 3.51 5.10 -1.01
C PRO A 15 2.88 6.34 -0.36
N GLY A 16 3.63 7.40 -0.09
CA GLY A 16 3.08 8.54 0.61
C GLY A 16 4.03 9.72 0.69
N ALA A 17 3.54 10.79 1.30
CA ALA A 17 4.28 12.05 1.42
C ALA A 17 5.61 11.90 2.18
N ASN A 18 5.66 11.01 3.17
CA ASN A 18 6.86 10.76 3.96
C ASN A 18 7.94 10.04 3.14
N ALA A 19 7.57 8.99 2.41
CA ALA A 19 8.45 8.29 1.48
C ALA A 19 8.96 9.20 0.35
N MET A 20 8.06 10.00 -0.25
CA MET A 20 8.42 11.03 -1.24
C MET A 20 9.48 12.00 -0.71
N LYS A 21 9.29 12.53 0.50
CA LYS A 21 10.24 13.46 1.12
C LYS A 21 11.62 12.82 1.31
N ARG A 22 11.66 11.54 1.70
CA ARG A 22 12.92 10.78 1.84
C ARG A 22 13.58 10.53 0.48
N ALA A 23 12.80 10.15 -0.53
CA ALA A 23 13.29 9.84 -1.87
C ALA A 23 13.63 11.08 -2.72
N GLY A 24 13.20 12.28 -2.29
CA GLY A 24 13.42 13.53 -3.02
C GLY A 24 12.62 13.63 -4.32
N THR A 25 11.50 12.91 -4.45
CA THR A 25 10.63 12.96 -5.64
C THR A 25 9.64 14.12 -5.55
N ALA A 26 9.20 14.64 -6.69
CA ALA A 26 8.30 15.80 -6.75
C ALA A 26 6.85 15.47 -6.34
N HIS A 27 6.41 14.24 -6.59
CA HIS A 27 5.11 13.73 -6.13
C HIS A 27 5.24 12.28 -5.65
N TRP A 28 4.14 11.77 -5.07
CA TRP A 28 3.90 10.37 -4.75
C TRP A 28 2.61 9.92 -5.45
N CYS A 29 2.39 8.62 -5.51
CA CYS A 29 1.15 8.06 -6.03
C CYS A 29 0.72 6.82 -5.24
N ASN A 30 -0.51 6.39 -5.44
CA ASN A 30 -1.08 5.22 -4.76
C ASN A 30 -0.77 3.88 -5.44
N ALA A 31 0.21 3.82 -6.34
CA ALA A 31 0.52 2.64 -7.15
C ALA A 31 0.94 1.41 -6.32
N THR A 32 1.41 1.61 -5.10
CA THR A 32 1.86 0.57 -4.17
C THR A 32 0.81 0.19 -3.11
N HIS A 33 -0.35 0.85 -3.11
CA HIS A 33 -1.42 0.55 -2.15
C HIS A 33 -2.12 -0.73 -2.57
N LEU A 34 -2.27 -1.66 -1.63
CA LEU A 34 -2.88 -2.95 -1.92
C LEU A 34 -4.40 -2.83 -2.09
N VAL A 35 -4.94 -3.59 -3.03
CA VAL A 35 -6.38 -3.68 -3.31
C VAL A 35 -6.81 -5.12 -3.07
N ILE A 36 -7.97 -5.30 -2.44
CA ILE A 36 -8.58 -6.61 -2.26
C ILE A 36 -9.12 -7.07 -3.61
N SER A 37 -8.59 -8.18 -4.14
CA SER A 37 -8.94 -8.72 -5.46
C SER A 37 -9.80 -10.00 -5.39
N ASP A 38 -10.16 -10.45 -4.19
CA ASP A 38 -11.01 -11.63 -4.00
C ASP A 38 -12.47 -11.30 -4.32
N GLU A 39 -13.02 -11.93 -5.35
CA GLU A 39 -14.41 -11.75 -5.80
C GLU A 39 -15.46 -12.16 -4.77
N GLN A 40 -15.10 -13.06 -3.84
CA GLN A 40 -16.00 -13.51 -2.78
C GLN A 40 -15.99 -12.57 -1.58
N HIS A 41 -14.98 -11.71 -1.48
CA HIS A 41 -14.85 -10.77 -0.37
C HIS A 41 -15.84 -9.61 -0.52
N PRO A 42 -16.59 -9.22 0.53
CA PRO A 42 -17.58 -8.13 0.46
C PRO A 42 -16.97 -6.77 0.07
N ARG A 43 -15.65 -6.65 0.19
CA ARG A 43 -14.87 -5.45 -0.12
C ARG A 43 -13.95 -5.59 -1.35
N ASN A 44 -14.24 -6.52 -2.24
CA ASN A 44 -13.55 -6.63 -3.53
C ASN A 44 -13.48 -5.27 -4.25
N GLY A 45 -12.31 -4.94 -4.80
CA GLY A 45 -12.05 -3.68 -5.51
C GLY A 45 -11.81 -2.48 -4.59
N THR A 46 -11.76 -2.66 -3.27
CA THR A 46 -11.40 -1.58 -2.33
C THR A 46 -9.96 -1.72 -1.84
N PHE A 47 -9.37 -0.61 -1.40
CA PHE A 47 -8.05 -0.63 -0.79
C PHE A 47 -8.05 -1.41 0.53
N LEU A 48 -7.00 -2.21 0.71
CA LEU A 48 -6.72 -2.90 1.96
C LEU A 48 -6.34 -1.87 3.03
N ARG A 49 -6.96 -1.97 4.19
CA ARG A 49 -6.77 -1.04 5.31
C ARG A 49 -5.97 -1.70 6.44
N ALA A 50 -5.30 -0.91 7.27
CA ALA A 50 -4.51 -1.45 8.38
C ALA A 50 -5.36 -2.26 9.35
N SER A 51 -6.61 -1.82 9.59
CA SER A 51 -7.58 -2.58 10.39
C SER A 51 -7.89 -3.97 9.83
N ASP A 52 -7.89 -4.18 8.51
CA ASP A 52 -8.17 -5.49 7.90
C ASP A 52 -7.11 -6.53 8.28
N LEU A 53 -5.87 -6.09 8.51
CA LEU A 53 -4.74 -6.94 8.88
C LEU A 53 -4.37 -6.85 10.37
N ASN A 54 -5.19 -6.19 11.19
CA ASN A 54 -4.89 -5.88 12.59
C ASN A 54 -3.52 -5.19 12.78
N LEU A 55 -3.11 -4.39 11.80
CA LEU A 55 -1.90 -3.57 11.92
C LEU A 55 -2.18 -2.41 12.89
N PRO A 56 -1.17 -1.93 13.63
CA PRO A 56 -1.34 -0.78 14.52
C PRO A 56 -1.63 0.48 13.71
N PHE A 57 -2.73 1.16 14.04
CA PHE A 57 -3.09 2.48 13.52
C PHE A 57 -3.85 3.28 14.59
N GLU A 58 -3.95 4.59 14.39
CA GLU A 58 -4.71 5.49 15.25
C GLU A 58 -5.99 5.92 14.54
N GLY A 59 -7.12 5.92 15.26
CA GLY A 59 -8.41 6.41 14.76
C GLY A 59 -9.45 5.30 14.59
N GLU A 60 -10.37 5.51 13.64
CA GLU A 60 -11.51 4.61 13.41
C GLU A 60 -11.23 3.67 12.23
N ALA A 61 -11.52 2.37 12.40
CA ALA A 61 -11.37 1.38 11.35
C ALA A 61 -12.18 1.77 10.10
N LEU A 62 -11.61 1.54 8.92
CA LEU A 62 -12.19 1.83 7.60
C LEU A 62 -12.48 3.32 7.32
N SER A 63 -11.97 4.23 8.15
CA SER A 63 -12.08 5.68 7.95
C SER A 63 -10.86 6.26 7.23
N ASP A 64 -10.84 7.58 7.04
CA ASP A 64 -9.66 8.29 6.52
C ASP A 64 -8.45 8.22 7.46
N SER A 65 -8.67 7.97 8.75
CA SER A 65 -7.60 7.74 9.72
C SER A 65 -7.01 6.33 9.66
N ASP A 66 -7.69 5.39 8.98
CA ASP A 66 -7.20 4.03 8.78
C ASP A 66 -6.28 3.97 7.55
N PRO A 67 -4.96 3.87 7.72
CA PRO A 67 -4.03 3.97 6.62
C PRO A 67 -4.14 2.77 5.68
N TYR A 68 -3.90 3.00 4.40
CA TYR A 68 -3.79 1.95 3.41
C TYR A 68 -2.56 1.07 3.64
N VAL A 69 -2.73 -0.22 3.37
CA VAL A 69 -1.66 -1.23 3.49
C VAL A 69 -0.81 -1.25 2.23
N ILE A 70 0.48 -1.44 2.44
CA ILE A 70 1.51 -1.64 1.43
C ILE A 70 2.35 -2.86 1.79
N VAL A 71 3.23 -3.28 0.88
CA VAL A 71 4.38 -4.14 1.22
C VAL A 71 5.65 -3.30 1.19
N GLU A 72 6.42 -3.33 2.27
CA GLU A 72 7.72 -2.67 2.32
C GLU A 72 8.73 -3.38 1.41
N GLU A 73 9.45 -2.63 0.56
CA GLU A 73 10.41 -3.22 -0.38
C GLU A 73 11.60 -3.88 0.34
N GLN A 74 12.03 -3.33 1.49
CA GLN A 74 13.20 -3.83 2.22
C GLN A 74 12.91 -5.11 3.02
N SER A 75 11.76 -5.17 3.69
CA SER A 75 11.42 -6.28 4.59
C SER A 75 10.52 -7.32 3.92
N GLY A 76 9.80 -6.95 2.86
CA GLY A 76 8.75 -7.78 2.25
C GLY A 76 7.53 -7.99 3.16
N GLN A 77 7.44 -7.25 4.27
CA GLN A 77 6.36 -7.31 5.24
C GLN A 77 5.29 -6.28 4.94
N PHE A 78 4.10 -6.48 5.52
CA PHE A 78 3.03 -5.49 5.45
C PHE A 78 3.39 -4.26 6.27
N GLY A 79 3.21 -3.10 5.67
CA GLY A 79 3.36 -1.80 6.30
C GLY A 79 2.18 -0.89 5.95
N VAL A 80 2.25 0.35 6.41
CA VAL A 80 1.23 1.38 6.15
C VAL A 80 1.78 2.45 5.22
N HIS A 81 0.96 2.99 4.32
CA HIS A 81 1.42 3.94 3.30
C HIS A 81 2.05 5.24 3.85
N THR A 82 1.81 5.56 5.13
CA THR A 82 2.35 6.72 5.85
C THR A 82 3.82 6.56 6.27
N GLN A 83 4.43 5.39 6.07
CA GLN A 83 5.83 5.13 6.38
C GLN A 83 6.81 5.86 5.41
N THR A 84 8.12 5.76 5.69
CA THR A 84 9.15 6.60 5.05
C THR A 84 9.96 5.92 3.94
N GLU A 85 9.89 4.62 3.78
CA GLU A 85 10.65 3.81 2.82
C GLU A 85 9.89 3.58 1.51
N GLU A 86 10.54 2.86 0.58
CA GLU A 86 9.89 2.41 -0.64
C GLU A 86 8.96 1.22 -0.39
N ALA A 87 7.90 1.15 -1.19
CA ALA A 87 6.96 0.04 -1.21
C ALA A 87 7.05 -0.76 -2.52
N THR A 88 6.77 -2.05 -2.43
CA THR A 88 6.78 -2.95 -3.57
C THR A 88 5.62 -2.66 -4.52
N LEU A 89 5.93 -2.49 -5.80
CA LEU A 89 4.96 -2.16 -6.85
C LEU A 89 4.08 -3.32 -7.29
N PHE A 90 4.67 -4.51 -7.36
CA PHE A 90 3.99 -5.70 -7.84
C PHE A 90 3.90 -6.69 -6.70
N VAL A 91 2.74 -6.73 -6.07
CA VAL A 91 2.44 -7.63 -4.96
C VAL A 91 1.24 -8.47 -5.34
N ASP A 92 1.42 -9.78 -5.25
CA ASP A 92 0.35 -10.76 -5.28
C ASP A 92 0.51 -11.66 -4.05
N LYS A 93 -0.41 -11.53 -3.10
CA LYS A 93 -0.39 -12.23 -1.82
C LYS A 93 -1.80 -12.56 -1.37
N THR A 94 -2.02 -13.81 -0.96
CA THR A 94 -3.23 -14.22 -0.26
C THR A 94 -3.09 -13.98 1.24
N VAL A 95 -4.08 -13.34 1.85
CA VAL A 95 -4.15 -13.05 3.28
C VAL A 95 -5.56 -13.27 3.79
N SER A 96 -5.69 -13.68 5.05
CA SER A 96 -6.99 -13.74 5.73
C SER A 96 -7.24 -12.41 6.42
N LEU A 97 -8.34 -11.75 6.08
CA LEU A 97 -8.70 -10.44 6.64
C LEU A 97 -9.61 -10.63 7.86
N ALA A 98 -9.56 -9.66 8.77
CA ALA A 98 -10.50 -9.61 9.90
C ALA A 98 -11.97 -9.44 9.44
N SER A 99 -12.17 -8.95 8.21
CA SER A 99 -13.48 -8.69 7.62
C SER A 99 -14.14 -9.91 6.94
N GLY A 100 -13.45 -11.06 6.86
CA GLY A 100 -14.00 -12.33 6.37
C GLY A 100 -13.26 -12.90 5.17
#